data_AF-A0A3N0EL28-F1
#
_entry.id   AF-A0A3N0EL28-F1
#
_cell.length_a   1.000
_cell.length_b   1.000
_cell.length_c   1.000
_cell.angle_alpha   90.00
_cell.angle_beta   90.00
_cell.angle_gamma   90.00
#
_symmetry.space_group_name_H-M   'P 1'
#
loop_
_entity.id
_entity.type
_entity.pdbx_description
1 polymer ?
#
loop_
_entity_poly.entity_id
_entity_poly.type
_entity_poly.pdbx_seq_one_letter_code
_entity_poly.pdbx_strand_id
1 'polypeptide(L)'
;METKLKTKPKKPHLGRNVSRIRQFRGIKQYALAVDLGMTQQQLSDLEKQEEIPDDLLEQIADKLGVAVDTVKNFDEKAVIYNINHYNDIHDNTYQAGSASISYNEPSERITDLYERLLDLLELEKSKLKKN
;
A
#
# COMPACT_ATOMS: atom_id res chain seq x y z
N MET A 1 10.87 25.69 40.03
CA MET A 1 10.07 24.46 40.10
C MET A 1 9.82 24.01 38.66
N GLU A 2 10.61 23.05 38.18
CA GLU A 2 10.45 22.52 36.83
C GLU A 2 9.26 21.56 36.82
N THR A 3 8.17 21.98 36.18
CA THR A 3 6.99 21.14 35.94
C THR A 3 7.34 20.11 34.88
N LYS A 4 7.83 18.94 35.32
CA LYS A 4 7.92 17.74 34.48
C LYS A 4 6.51 17.40 33.98
N LEU A 5 6.23 17.78 32.73
CA LEU A 5 5.06 17.33 31.98
C LEU A 5 5.12 15.80 31.87
N LYS A 6 4.46 15.11 32.81
CA LYS A 6 4.16 13.68 32.68
C LYS A 6 3.13 13.55 31.54
N THR A 7 3.61 13.40 30.31
CA THR A 7 2.78 12.94 29.20
C THR A 7 2.34 11.52 29.54
N LYS A 8 1.11 11.35 30.02
CA LYS A 8 0.49 10.02 30.07
C LYS A 8 0.57 9.44 28.66
N PRO A 9 1.02 8.18 28.47
CA PRO A 9 0.95 7.56 27.16
C PRO A 9 -0.53 7.61 26.75
N LYS A 10 -0.82 8.42 25.73
CA LYS A 10 -2.18 8.59 25.24
C LYS A 10 -2.56 7.24 24.64
N LYS A 11 -3.53 6.56 25.25
CA LYS A 11 -4.02 5.29 24.72
C LYS A 11 -4.36 5.47 23.24
N PRO A 12 -3.94 4.56 22.36
CA PRO A 12 -4.25 4.67 20.94
C PRO A 12 -5.77 4.54 20.77
N HIS A 13 -6.34 5.43 19.96
CA HIS A 13 -7.78 5.40 19.68
C HIS A 13 -8.04 4.43 18.52
N LEU A 14 -8.42 3.19 18.86
CA LEU A 14 -8.49 2.09 17.91
C LEU A 14 -9.47 2.34 16.77
N GLY A 15 -10.65 2.93 17.04
CA GLY A 15 -11.61 3.27 15.98
C GLY A 15 -11.07 4.25 14.94
N ARG A 16 -10.27 5.26 15.36
CA ARG A 16 -9.63 6.21 14.45
C ARG A 16 -8.56 5.51 13.60
N ASN A 17 -7.79 4.62 14.22
CA ASN A 17 -6.79 3.82 13.50
C ASN A 17 -7.45 2.95 12.43
N VAL A 18 -8.56 2.26 12.76
CA VAL A 18 -9.38 1.50 11.80
C VAL A 18 -9.84 2.40 10.65
N SER A 19 -10.41 3.58 10.95
CA SER A 19 -10.90 4.51 9.93
C SER A 19 -9.79 4.98 8.98
N ARG A 20 -8.60 5.31 9.52
CA ARG A 20 -7.43 5.72 8.73
C ARG A 20 -6.89 4.59 7.87
N ILE A 21 -6.66 3.42 8.44
CA ILE A 21 -6.17 2.26 7.70
C ILE A 21 -7.15 1.91 6.56
N ARG A 22 -8.45 1.92 6.85
CA ARG A 22 -9.49 1.72 5.84
C ARG A 22 -9.39 2.72 4.68
N GLN A 23 -9.22 4.00 5.00
CA GLN A 23 -9.04 5.07 4.00
C GLN A 23 -7.77 4.85 3.16
N PHE A 24 -6.64 4.51 3.79
CA PHE A 24 -5.39 4.21 3.08
C PHE A 24 -5.49 2.99 2.18
N ARG A 25 -6.34 2.01 2.54
CA ARG A 25 -6.65 0.85 1.70
C ARG A 25 -7.67 1.14 0.60
N GLY A 26 -8.22 2.35 0.52
CA GLY A 26 -9.24 2.72 -0.47
C GLY A 26 -10.60 2.04 -0.25
N ILE A 27 -10.85 1.48 0.94
CA ILE A 27 -12.08 0.75 1.24
C ILE A 27 -13.16 1.74 1.67
N LYS A 28 -14.32 1.69 1.00
CA LYS A 28 -15.47 2.52 1.38
C LYS A 28 -16.06 2.02 2.70
N GLN A 29 -16.56 2.93 3.54
CA GLN A 29 -17.11 2.58 4.85
C GLN A 29 -18.26 1.56 4.71
N TYR A 30 -19.20 1.75 3.77
CA TYR A 30 -20.27 0.78 3.57
C TYR A 30 -19.77 -0.60 3.16
N ALA A 31 -18.65 -0.70 2.42
CA ALA A 31 -18.12 -1.97 1.96
C ALA A 31 -17.57 -2.78 3.14
N LEU A 32 -16.74 -2.16 3.98
CA LEU A 32 -16.26 -2.81 5.21
C LEU A 32 -17.41 -3.19 6.15
N ALA A 33 -18.45 -2.35 6.24
CA ALA A 33 -19.61 -2.67 7.05
C ALA A 33 -20.32 -3.94 6.57
N VAL A 34 -20.52 -4.07 5.25
CA VAL A 34 -21.10 -5.28 4.63
C VAL A 34 -20.23 -6.51 4.90
N ASP A 35 -18.91 -6.40 4.76
CA ASP A 35 -17.97 -7.51 5.01
C ASP A 35 -17.96 -7.98 6.46
N LEU A 36 -18.28 -7.09 7.39
CA LEU A 36 -18.40 -7.38 8.82
C LEU A 36 -19.84 -7.71 9.26
N GLY A 37 -20.78 -7.80 8.32
CA GLY A 37 -22.19 -8.08 8.63
C GLY A 37 -22.88 -7.01 9.46
N MET A 38 -22.41 -5.76 9.39
CA MET A 38 -22.96 -4.61 10.12
C MET A 38 -23.47 -3.52 9.18
N THR A 39 -24.29 -2.62 9.71
CA THR A 39 -24.74 -1.43 8.98
C THR A 39 -23.62 -0.38 8.90
N GLN A 40 -23.69 0.51 7.91
CA GLN A 40 -22.75 1.63 7.78
C GLN A 40 -22.73 2.50 9.05
N GLN A 41 -23.90 2.72 9.66
CA GLN A 41 -24.02 3.51 10.89
C GLN A 41 -23.28 2.84 12.06
N GLN A 42 -23.44 1.53 12.23
CA GLN A 42 -22.72 0.77 13.26
C GLN A 42 -21.20 0.86 13.07
N LEU A 43 -20.70 0.74 11.83
CA LEU A 43 -19.27 0.90 11.56
C LEU A 43 -18.81 2.35 11.84
N SER A 44 -19.61 3.35 11.49
CA SER A 44 -19.32 4.76 11.76
C SER A 44 -19.19 5.03 13.26
N ASP A 45 -20.04 4.41 14.07
CA ASP A 45 -19.99 4.56 15.52
C ASP A 45 -18.81 3.79 16.12
N LEU A 46 -18.49 2.61 15.58
CA LEU A 46 -17.29 1.85 15.93
C LEU A 46 -16.00 2.64 15.64
N GLU A 47 -15.90 3.31 14.49
CA GLU A 47 -14.75 4.16 14.14
C GLU A 47 -14.56 5.36 15.10
N LYS A 48 -15.61 5.75 15.85
CA LYS A 48 -15.54 6.79 16.88
C LYS A 48 -15.21 6.25 18.27
N GLN A 49 -15.17 4.94 18.47
CA GLN A 49 -14.84 4.32 19.76
C GLN A 49 -13.33 4.29 19.99
N GLU A 50 -12.92 4.64 21.21
CA GLU A 50 -11.50 4.64 21.61
C GLU A 50 -10.97 3.21 21.79
N GLU A 51 -11.82 2.31 22.30
CA GLU A 51 -11.52 0.91 22.54
C GLU A 51 -12.46 0.02 21.71
N ILE A 52 -11.96 -1.09 21.19
CA ILE A 52 -12.69 -2.10 20.40
C ILE A 52 -12.35 -3.46 21.02
N PRO A 53 -13.33 -4.36 21.23
CA PRO A 53 -13.07 -5.72 21.71
C PRO A 53 -12.07 -6.45 20.81
N ASP A 54 -11.13 -7.20 21.39
CA ASP A 54 -10.05 -7.86 20.65
C ASP A 54 -10.58 -8.79 19.56
N ASP A 55 -11.62 -9.60 19.83
CA ASP A 55 -12.24 -10.50 18.85
C ASP A 55 -12.79 -9.77 17.62
N LEU A 56 -13.33 -8.55 17.83
CA LEU A 56 -13.86 -7.73 16.75
C LEU A 56 -12.74 -7.00 16.01
N LEU A 57 -11.69 -6.59 16.74
CA LEU A 57 -10.51 -5.97 16.16
C LEU A 57 -9.75 -6.95 15.26
N GLU A 58 -9.67 -8.23 15.65
CA GLU A 58 -9.14 -9.32 14.83
C GLU A 58 -9.90 -9.48 13.51
N GLN A 59 -11.24 -9.52 13.57
CA GLN A 59 -12.08 -9.59 12.38
C GLN A 59 -11.90 -8.37 11.47
N ILE A 60 -11.82 -7.17 12.05
CA ILE A 60 -11.59 -5.94 11.29
C ILE A 60 -10.21 -5.96 10.63
N ALA A 61 -9.17 -6.38 11.33
CA ALA A 61 -7.81 -6.47 10.80
C ALA A 61 -7.73 -7.46 9.63
N ASP A 62 -8.40 -8.61 9.74
CA ASP A 62 -8.52 -9.60 8.67
C ASP A 62 -9.19 -9.02 7.43
N LYS A 63 -10.35 -8.35 7.58
CA LYS A 63 -11.05 -7.70 6.45
C LYS A 63 -10.25 -6.54 5.83
N LEU A 64 -9.44 -5.85 6.63
CA LEU A 64 -8.53 -4.79 6.14
C LEU A 64 -7.23 -5.35 5.54
N GLY A 65 -6.96 -6.65 5.67
CA GLY A 65 -5.75 -7.30 5.21
C GLY A 65 -4.48 -6.81 5.92
N VAL A 66 -4.56 -6.56 7.23
CA VAL A 66 -3.46 -6.12 8.09
C VAL A 66 -3.35 -7.00 9.33
N ALA A 67 -2.19 -6.99 9.98
CA ALA A 67 -2.08 -7.57 11.31
C ALA A 67 -2.82 -6.72 12.35
N VAL A 68 -3.36 -7.36 13.39
CA VAL A 68 -4.02 -6.65 14.51
C VAL A 68 -3.08 -5.64 15.16
N ASP A 69 -1.81 -6.02 15.32
CA ASP A 69 -0.78 -5.13 15.87
C ASP A 69 -0.57 -3.87 15.03
N THR A 70 -0.82 -3.94 13.72
CA THR A 70 -0.77 -2.75 12.85
C THR A 70 -1.88 -1.76 13.23
N VAL A 71 -3.07 -2.24 13.59
CA VAL A 71 -4.17 -1.38 14.03
C VAL A 71 -3.89 -0.81 15.43
N LYS A 72 -3.34 -1.62 16.34
CA LYS A 72 -2.99 -1.20 17.72
C LYS A 72 -1.87 -0.16 17.75
N ASN A 73 -0.85 -0.34 16.91
CA ASN A 73 0.34 0.50 16.86
C ASN A 73 0.35 1.49 15.68
N PHE A 74 -0.81 1.74 15.08
CA PHE A 74 -0.91 2.61 13.92
C PHE A 74 -0.47 4.03 14.26
N ASP A 75 0.53 4.54 13.51
CA ASP A 75 0.96 5.93 13.58
C ASP A 75 0.78 6.59 12.21
N GLU A 76 -0.24 7.43 12.10
CA GLU A 76 -0.56 8.21 10.90
C GLU A 76 0.64 9.06 10.44
N LYS A 77 1.42 9.63 11.38
CA LYS A 77 2.57 10.47 11.03
C LYS A 77 3.70 9.66 10.42
N ALA A 78 3.98 8.48 10.97
CA ALA A 78 4.99 7.58 10.42
C ALA A 78 4.62 7.12 9.00
N VAL A 79 3.34 6.81 8.76
CA VAL A 79 2.85 6.44 7.42
C VAL A 79 2.99 7.61 6.43
N ILE A 80 2.53 8.81 6.79
CA ILE A 80 2.64 9.99 5.92
C ILE A 80 4.10 10.35 5.66
N TYR A 81 4.96 10.30 6.68
CA TYR A 81 6.40 10.52 6.54
C TYR A 81 7.01 9.57 5.50
N ASN A 82 6.71 8.27 5.61
CA ASN A 82 7.21 7.26 4.68
C ASN A 82 6.67 7.47 3.25
N ILE A 83 5.40 7.82 3.07
CA ILE A 83 4.83 8.11 1.75
C ILE A 83 5.53 9.32 1.12
N ASN A 84 5.70 10.40 1.89
CA ASN A 84 6.38 11.60 1.40
C ASN A 84 7.84 11.31 1.03
N HIS A 85 8.58 10.59 1.87
CA HIS A 85 9.97 10.22 1.58
C HIS A 85 10.09 9.26 0.41
N TYR A 86 9.16 8.31 0.26
CA TYR A 86 9.14 7.41 -0.89
C TYR A 86 8.88 8.16 -2.20
N ASN A 87 7.94 9.11 -2.20
CA ASN A 87 7.70 9.97 -3.36
C ASN A 87 8.90 10.90 -3.64
N ASP A 88 9.55 11.41 -2.60
CA ASP A 88 10.75 12.25 -2.70
C ASP A 88 11.97 11.44 -3.20
N ILE A 89 12.03 10.12 -2.94
CA ILE A 89 13.05 9.23 -3.51
C ILE A 89 12.79 8.98 -5.01
N HIS A 90 11.52 8.87 -5.42
CA HIS A 90 11.17 8.75 -6.85
C HIS A 90 11.37 10.06 -7.63
N ASP A 91 11.17 11.22 -7.00
CA ASP A 91 11.46 12.53 -7.62
C ASP A 91 12.95 12.92 -7.53
N ASN A 92 13.67 12.54 -6.46
CA ASN A 92 15.11 12.83 -6.28
C ASN A 92 16.06 11.75 -6.80
N THR A 93 15.59 10.73 -7.52
CA THR A 93 16.48 9.79 -8.22
C THR A 93 17.43 10.43 -9.25
N TYR A 94 17.35 11.75 -9.47
CA TYR A 94 18.32 12.51 -10.25
C TYR A 94 19.44 13.18 -9.45
N GLN A 95 19.40 13.23 -8.11
CA GLN A 95 20.28 14.15 -7.38
C GLN A 95 20.71 13.70 -5.97
N ALA A 96 21.20 12.46 -5.81
CA ALA A 96 22.10 12.15 -4.69
C ALA A 96 22.97 10.91 -4.98
N GLY A 97 24.12 11.17 -5.61
CA GLY A 97 25.35 10.37 -5.65
C GLY A 97 25.31 8.86 -5.33
N SER A 98 25.70 8.07 -6.34
CA SER A 98 26.26 6.72 -6.23
C SER A 98 25.30 5.55 -6.00
N ALA A 99 24.45 5.29 -7.00
CA ALA A 99 24.28 3.92 -7.47
C ALA A 99 24.59 3.95 -8.96
N SER A 100 25.63 3.24 -9.38
CA SER A 100 25.82 2.91 -10.78
C SER A 100 24.54 2.28 -11.29
N ILE A 101 23.79 3.04 -12.10
CA ILE A 101 22.76 2.48 -12.97
C ILE A 101 23.53 1.54 -13.88
N SER A 102 23.59 0.27 -13.49
CA SER A 102 23.95 -0.79 -14.41
C SER A 102 22.81 -0.82 -15.40
N TYR A 103 23.01 -0.21 -16.56
CA TYR A 103 22.19 -0.50 -17.72
C TYR A 103 22.32 -2.00 -17.91
N ASN A 104 21.31 -2.75 -17.46
CA ASN A 104 21.23 -4.16 -17.77
C ASN A 104 21.11 -4.21 -19.28
N GLU A 105 22.21 -4.55 -19.96
CA GLU A 105 22.20 -4.98 -21.34
C GLU A 105 21.02 -5.96 -21.50
N PRO A 106 20.23 -5.86 -22.58
CA PRO A 106 19.11 -6.76 -22.80
C PRO A 106 19.60 -8.18 -22.58
N SER A 107 18.99 -8.91 -21.64
CA SER A 107 19.39 -10.29 -21.38
C SER A 107 19.39 -11.03 -22.72
N GLU A 108 20.38 -11.88 -22.99
CA GLU A 108 20.49 -12.61 -24.27
C GLU A 108 19.15 -13.22 -24.72
N ARG A 109 18.34 -13.67 -23.75
CA ARG A 109 16.99 -14.18 -23.96
C ARG A 109 16.01 -13.19 -24.62
N ILE A 110 16.10 -11.91 -24.31
CA ILE A 110 15.27 -10.85 -24.90
C ILE A 110 15.75 -10.60 -26.34
N THR A 111 17.06 -10.53 -26.57
CA THR A 111 17.63 -10.37 -27.92
C THR A 111 17.24 -11.52 -28.84
N ASP A 112 17.36 -12.77 -28.37
CA ASP A 112 16.93 -13.98 -29.08
C ASP A 112 15.44 -13.95 -29.46
N LEU A 113 14.59 -13.45 -28.56
CA LEU A 113 13.15 -13.34 -28.82
C LEU A 113 12.86 -12.28 -29.90
N TYR A 114 13.60 -11.18 -29.91
CA TYR A 114 13.47 -10.14 -30.93
C TYR A 114 13.94 -10.62 -32.30
N GLU A 115 15.08 -11.31 -32.38
CA GLU A 115 15.59 -11.87 -33.65
C GLU A 115 14.62 -12.88 -34.24
N ARG A 116 14.10 -13.82 -33.44
CA ARG A 116 13.09 -14.80 -33.90
C ARG A 116 11.80 -14.13 -34.37
N LEU A 117 11.38 -13.04 -33.73
CA LEU A 117 10.21 -12.29 -34.14
C LEU A 117 10.43 -11.62 -35.50
N LEU A 118 11.62 -11.05 -35.73
CA LEU A 118 11.97 -10.43 -37.01
C LEU A 118 11.99 -11.47 -38.14
N ASP A 119 12.60 -12.64 -37.92
CA ASP A 119 12.65 -13.73 -38.90
C ASP A 119 11.24 -14.21 -39.31
N LEU A 120 10.34 -14.35 -38.33
CA LEU A 120 8.95 -14.75 -38.58
C LEU A 120 8.19 -13.71 -39.42
N LEU A 121 8.41 -12.41 -39.13
CA LEU A 121 7.79 -11.31 -39.88
C LEU A 121 8.31 -11.24 -41.31
N GLU A 122 9.60 -11.48 -41.54
CA GLU A 122 10.17 -11.53 -42.89
C GLU A 122 9.63 -12.72 -43.69
N LEU A 123 9.51 -13.89 -43.05
CA LEU A 123 8.91 -15.07 -43.66
C LEU A 123 7.46 -14.80 -44.06
N GLU A 124 6.67 -14.20 -43.19
CA GLU A 124 5.27 -13.85 -43.48
C GLU A 124 5.16 -12.84 -44.63
N LYS A 125 5.98 -11.78 -44.62
CA LYS A 125 6.07 -10.82 -45.74
C LYS A 125 6.45 -11.50 -47.05
N SER A 126 7.36 -12.48 -47.03
CA SER A 126 7.77 -13.21 -48.23
C SER A 126 6.66 -14.11 -48.79
N LYS A 127 5.82 -14.69 -47.92
CA LYS A 127 4.66 -15.49 -48.30
C LYS A 127 3.56 -14.62 -48.92
N LEU A 128 3.33 -13.44 -48.34
CA LEU A 128 2.35 -12.47 -48.85
C LEU A 128 2.76 -11.86 -50.21
N LYS A 129 4.06 -11.75 -50.50
CA LYS A 129 4.59 -11.27 -51.79
C LYS A 129 4.61 -12.31 -52.91
N LYS A 130 4.28 -13.58 -52.61
CA LYS A 130 4.29 -14.70 -53.56
C LYS A 130 2.89 -15.11 -54.05
N ASN A 131 1.84 -14.39 -53.62
CA ASN A 131 0.49 -14.43 -54.17
C ASN A 131 0.21 -13.13 -54.93
#